data_AF-G1PJC6-F1
#
_entry.id   AF-G1PJC6-F1
#
_cell.length_a   1.000
_cell.length_b   1.000
_cell.length_c   1.000
_cell.angle_alpha   90.00
_cell.angle_beta   90.00
_cell.angle_gamma   90.00
#
_symmetry.space_group_name_H-M   'P 1'
#
loop_
_entity.id
_entity.type
_entity.pdbx_description
1 polymer ?
#
loop_
_entity_poly.entity_id
_entity_poly.type
_entity_poly.pdbx_seq_one_letter_code
_entity_poly.pdbx_strand_id
1 'polypeptide(L)'
;HKTDPQDEQMLAKLHHPRCGITDVANCSVSPENSKWNKHNLTYSIINYPKEVNPAIVNDIIHEAVSIWSNVTPLIFHQVKGQDADIKLSFWELG
;
A
#
# COMPACT_ATOMS: atom_id res chain seq x y z
N HIS A 1 38.39 -15.66 -5.15
CA HIS A 1 37.47 -14.55 -5.44
C HIS A 1 37.26 -13.78 -4.14
N LYS A 2 37.71 -12.52 -4.05
CA LYS A 2 37.27 -11.63 -2.98
C LYS A 2 35.98 -10.98 -3.48
N THR A 3 34.87 -11.25 -2.81
CA THR A 3 33.63 -10.50 -2.98
C THR A 3 33.93 -9.05 -2.58
N ASP A 4 33.54 -8.09 -3.40
CA ASP A 4 33.74 -6.68 -3.06
C ASP A 4 32.88 -6.36 -1.82
N PRO A 5 33.40 -5.66 -0.80
CA PRO A 5 32.60 -5.25 0.36
C PRO A 5 31.30 -4.51 -0.02
N GLN A 6 31.27 -3.85 -1.19
CA GLN A 6 30.07 -3.23 -1.72
C GLN A 6 29.01 -4.26 -2.14
N ASP A 7 29.41 -5.40 -2.69
CA ASP A 7 28.50 -6.48 -3.08
C ASP A 7 27.78 -7.07 -1.86
N GLU A 8 28.49 -7.27 -0.74
CA GLU A 8 27.89 -7.76 0.51
C GLU A 8 26.86 -6.77 1.08
N GLN A 9 27.18 -5.47 1.06
CA GLN A 9 26.26 -4.44 1.51
C GLN A 9 25.03 -4.31 0.59
N MET A 10 25.21 -4.47 -0.73
CA MET A 10 24.11 -4.47 -1.70
C MET A 10 23.20 -5.68 -1.56
N LEU A 11 23.78 -6.88 -1.35
CA LEU A 11 23.03 -8.10 -1.10
C LEU A 11 22.20 -7.98 0.19
N ALA A 12 22.79 -7.46 1.28
CA ALA A 12 22.07 -7.22 2.52
C ALA A 12 20.84 -6.32 2.32
N LYS A 13 20.96 -5.30 1.47
CA LYS A 13 19.83 -4.45 1.09
C LYS A 13 18.77 -5.23 0.31
N LEU A 14 19.16 -6.09 -0.64
CA LEU A 14 18.22 -6.89 -1.44
C LEU A 14 17.39 -7.86 -0.58
N HIS A 15 17.97 -8.38 0.51
CA HIS A 15 17.28 -9.29 1.42
C HIS A 15 16.31 -8.62 2.40
N HIS A 16 16.31 -7.30 2.50
CA HIS A 16 15.36 -6.58 3.37
C HIS A 16 13.95 -6.61 2.77
N PRO A 17 12.88 -6.91 3.55
CA PRO A 17 11.50 -6.81 3.07
C PRO A 17 11.20 -5.39 2.55
N ARG A 18 10.61 -5.27 1.36
CA ARG A 18 10.31 -4.00 0.71
C ARG A 18 8.89 -4.00 0.13
N CYS A 19 8.42 -2.81 -0.24
CA CYS A 19 7.22 -2.69 -1.04
C CYS A 19 7.43 -3.36 -2.41
N GLY A 20 6.38 -3.99 -2.95
CA GLY A 20 6.41 -4.62 -4.27
C GLY A 20 6.36 -3.64 -5.45
N ILE A 21 6.30 -2.32 -5.19
CA ILE A 21 6.39 -1.29 -6.23
C ILE A 21 7.83 -1.18 -6.69
N THR A 22 8.06 -1.14 -8.00
CA THR A 22 9.41 -1.01 -8.56
C THR A 22 9.99 0.39 -8.31
N ASP A 23 11.27 0.45 -7.97
CA ASP A 23 11.99 1.72 -7.76
C ASP A 23 12.18 2.52 -9.07
N VAL A 24 11.91 1.91 -10.23
CA VAL A 24 12.10 2.50 -11.56
C VAL A 24 10.77 3.07 -12.06
N ALA A 25 10.72 4.39 -12.25
CA ALA A 25 9.50 5.15 -12.59
C ALA A 25 8.75 4.67 -13.85
N ASN A 26 9.42 4.03 -14.80
CA ASN A 26 8.79 3.54 -16.05
C ASN A 26 7.94 2.28 -15.89
N CYS A 27 7.94 1.64 -14.70
CA CYS A 27 7.15 0.45 -14.42
C CYS A 27 6.19 0.64 -13.24
N SER A 28 5.86 1.87 -12.87
CA SER A 28 4.75 2.11 -11.95
C SER A 28 3.42 1.82 -12.65
N VAL A 29 2.55 1.05 -12.01
CA VAL A 29 1.19 0.69 -12.51
C VAL A 29 0.29 1.93 -12.68
N SER A 30 0.72 3.09 -12.22
CA SER A 30 -0.04 4.33 -12.28
C SER A 30 0.19 5.05 -13.62
N PRO A 31 -0.88 5.39 -14.37
CA PRO A 31 -0.76 6.19 -15.58
C PRO A 31 -0.15 7.56 -15.30
N GLU A 32 0.40 8.17 -16.35
CA GLU A 32 0.78 9.58 -16.38
C GLU A 32 -0.42 10.42 -15.92
N ASN A 33 -0.29 11.19 -14.83
CA ASN A 33 -1.35 11.93 -14.11
C ASN A 33 -2.21 11.14 -13.10
N SER A 34 -1.58 10.41 -12.19
CA SER A 34 -2.23 9.64 -11.09
C SER A 34 -2.90 10.46 -9.98
N LYS A 35 -3.24 11.74 -10.22
CA LYS A 35 -3.89 12.59 -9.22
C LYS A 35 -5.40 12.33 -9.20
N TRP A 36 -5.96 12.18 -8.00
CA TRP A 36 -7.40 12.14 -7.83
C TRP A 36 -8.06 13.47 -8.21
N ASN A 37 -9.10 13.41 -9.05
CA ASN A 37 -9.87 14.58 -9.49
C ASN A 37 -10.98 14.98 -8.49
N LYS A 38 -10.99 14.37 -7.30
CA LYS A 38 -11.94 14.62 -6.23
C LYS A 38 -11.26 14.48 -4.86
N HIS A 39 -11.87 15.09 -3.85
CA HIS A 39 -11.36 15.08 -2.48
C HIS A 39 -11.98 13.98 -1.62
N ASN A 40 -13.25 13.64 -1.85
CA ASN A 40 -13.94 12.57 -1.15
C ASN A 40 -13.60 11.24 -1.84
N LEU A 41 -12.75 10.46 -1.19
CA LEU A 41 -12.32 9.13 -1.64
C LEU A 41 -13.02 8.06 -0.80
N THR A 42 -13.47 7.00 -1.47
CA THR A 42 -14.00 5.82 -0.79
C THR A 42 -12.95 4.71 -0.77
N TYR A 43 -12.89 3.98 0.34
CA TYR A 43 -12.11 2.76 0.41
C TYR A 43 -12.98 1.58 0.86
N SER A 44 -12.66 0.38 0.36
CA SER A 44 -13.28 -0.85 0.83
C SER A 44 -12.24 -1.93 1.09
N ILE A 45 -12.48 -2.68 2.16
CA ILE A 45 -11.69 -3.87 2.51
C ILE A 45 -12.43 -5.07 1.92
N ILE A 46 -11.87 -5.66 0.87
CA ILE A 46 -12.50 -6.72 0.08
C ILE A 46 -12.43 -8.06 0.82
N ASN A 47 -11.30 -8.31 1.47
CA ASN A 47 -11.08 -9.47 2.33
C ASN A 47 -10.14 -9.09 3.48
N TYR A 48 -10.02 -9.97 4.47
CA TYR A 48 -9.15 -9.79 5.63
C TYR A 48 -8.06 -10.87 5.65
N PRO A 49 -6.85 -10.56 6.15
CA PRO A 49 -5.81 -11.55 6.38
C PRO A 49 -6.27 -12.56 7.45
N LYS A 50 -6.00 -13.85 7.23
CA LYS A 50 -6.55 -14.94 8.07
C LYS A 50 -6.12 -14.85 9.53
N GLU A 51 -4.88 -14.47 9.77
CA GLU A 51 -4.25 -14.49 11.10
C GLU A 51 -4.54 -13.23 11.94
N VAL A 52 -5.25 -12.24 11.39
CA VAL A 52 -5.49 -10.96 12.08
C VAL A 52 -6.98 -10.70 12.22
N ASN A 53 -7.40 -10.28 13.42
CA ASN A 53 -8.78 -9.92 13.69
C ASN A 53 -9.23 -8.78 12.76
N PRO A 54 -10.37 -8.91 12.06
CA PRO A 54 -10.92 -7.86 11.21
C PRO A 54 -11.04 -6.48 11.89
N ALA A 55 -11.37 -6.42 13.18
CA ALA A 55 -11.45 -5.15 13.90
C ALA A 55 -10.10 -4.42 13.93
N ILE A 56 -9.01 -5.14 14.20
CA ILE A 56 -7.66 -4.59 14.20
C ILE A 56 -7.28 -4.08 12.81
N VAL A 57 -7.65 -4.81 11.76
CA VAL A 57 -7.40 -4.39 10.37
C VAL A 57 -8.16 -3.12 10.05
N ASN A 58 -9.42 -3.01 10.46
CA ASN A 58 -10.22 -1.79 10.25
C ASN A 58 -9.57 -0.58 10.93
N ASP A 59 -9.14 -0.73 12.19
CA ASP A 59 -8.50 0.36 12.95
C ASP A 59 -7.19 0.81 12.29
N ILE A 60 -6.32 -0.14 11.92
CA ILE A 60 -5.03 0.16 11.27
C ILE A 60 -5.24 0.85 9.92
N ILE A 61 -6.18 0.37 9.10
CA ILE A 61 -6.46 0.99 7.80
C ILE A 61 -7.03 2.39 7.98
N HIS A 62 -7.94 2.60 8.94
CA HIS A 62 -8.48 3.92 9.26
C HIS A 62 -7.37 4.89 9.71
N GLU A 63 -6.45 4.44 10.56
CA GLU A 63 -5.29 5.23 10.97
C GLU A 63 -4.37 5.56 9.78
N ALA A 64 -4.09 4.58 8.93
CA ALA A 64 -3.21 4.76 7.77
C ALA A 64 -3.75 5.81 6.78
N VAL A 65 -5.05 5.80 6.47
CA VAL A 65 -5.65 6.83 5.61
C VAL A 65 -5.72 8.19 6.30
N SER A 66 -5.84 8.21 7.63
CA SER A 66 -5.89 9.46 8.41
C SER A 66 -4.59 10.26 8.33
N ILE A 67 -3.44 9.60 8.18
CA ILE A 67 -2.13 10.25 7.98
C ILE A 67 -2.19 11.20 6.78
N TRP A 68 -2.83 10.77 5.69
CA TRP A 68 -2.96 11.56 4.47
C TRP A 68 -4.03 12.65 4.59
N SER A 69 -5.16 12.37 5.24
CA SER A 69 -6.20 13.40 5.44
C SER A 69 -5.75 14.54 6.36
N ASN A 70 -4.80 14.30 7.26
CA ASN A 70 -4.31 15.33 8.17
C ASN A 70 -3.52 16.44 7.47
N VAL A 71 -2.96 16.16 6.29
CA VAL A 71 -2.07 17.08 5.56
C VAL A 71 -2.53 17.39 4.14
N THR A 72 -3.71 16.89 3.76
CA THR A 72 -4.31 17.14 2.44
C THR A 72 -5.81 17.44 2.61
N PRO A 73 -6.48 18.03 1.61
CA PRO A 73 -7.93 18.17 1.65
C PRO A 73 -8.68 16.85 1.36
N LEU A 74 -7.99 15.70 1.26
CA LEU A 74 -8.63 14.41 1.00
C LEU A 74 -9.40 13.93 2.22
N ILE A 75 -10.60 13.42 1.99
CA ILE A 75 -11.47 12.81 3.00
C ILE A 75 -11.68 11.37 2.60
N PHE A 76 -11.48 10.45 3.53
CA PHE A 76 -11.61 9.01 3.28
C PHE A 76 -12.86 8.47 3.99
N HIS A 77 -13.69 7.74 3.24
CA HIS A 77 -14.87 7.06 3.78
C HIS A 77 -14.83 5.58 3.49
N GLN A 78 -14.98 4.77 4.53
CA GLN A 78 -15.13 3.33 4.35
C GLN A 78 -16.53 3.01 3.81
N VAL A 79 -16.58 2.22 2.73
CA VAL A 79 -17.83 1.72 2.17
C VAL A 79 -17.86 0.20 2.17
N LYS A 80 -19.07 -0.38 2.17
CA LYS A 80 -19.26 -1.82 2.00
C LYS A 80 -19.39 -2.13 0.50
N GLY A 81 -18.81 -3.25 0.06
CA GLY A 81 -18.94 -3.75 -1.30
C GLY A 81 -17.68 -3.57 -2.15
N GLN A 82 -17.79 -3.95 -3.42
CA GLN A 82 -16.64 -4.02 -4.34
C GLN A 82 -16.41 -2.74 -5.14
N ASP A 83 -17.27 -1.73 -5.04
CA ASP A 83 -17.13 -0.46 -5.76
C ASP A 83 -16.66 0.65 -4.82
N ALA A 84 -15.38 1.00 -4.95
CA ALA A 84 -14.70 2.01 -4.14
C ALA A 84 -13.49 2.55 -4.93
N ASP A 85 -13.06 3.77 -4.63
CA ASP A 85 -11.88 4.38 -5.27
C ASP A 85 -10.60 3.60 -4.94
N ILE A 86 -10.49 3.12 -3.70
CA ILE A 86 -9.36 2.34 -3.19
C ILE A 86 -9.88 0.99 -2.70
N LYS A 87 -9.41 -0.10 -3.29
CA LYS A 87 -9.81 -1.46 -2.91
C LYS A 87 -8.62 -2.15 -2.26
N LEU A 88 -8.80 -2.57 -1.01
CA LEU A 88 -7.76 -3.24 -0.23
C LEU A 88 -8.07 -4.74 -0.21
N SER A 89 -7.12 -5.54 -0.67
CA SER A 89 -7.19 -6.99 -0.61
C SER A 89 -5.87 -7.59 -0.13
N PHE A 90 -5.97 -8.73 0.54
CA PHE A 90 -4.85 -9.44 1.13
C PHE A 90 -4.71 -10.78 0.41
N TRP A 91 -3.57 -10.97 -0.23
CA TRP A 91 -3.22 -12.24 -0.85
C TRP A 91 -2.28 -13.01 0.07
N GLU A 92 -2.51 -14.30 0.22
CA GLU A 92 -1.50 -15.18 0.81
C GLU A 92 -0.64 -15.72 -0.32
N LEU A 93 0.65 -15.37 -0.30
CA LEU A 93 1.65 -16.10 -1.07
C LEU A 93 1.78 -17.46 -0.37
N GLY A 94 1.07 -18.45 -0.90
CA GLY A 94 1.20 -19.85 -0.48
C GLY A 94 2.58 -20.41 -0.77
#